data_AF-A0A6A6ER93-F1
#
_entry.id   AF-A0A6A6ER93-F1
#
_cell.length_a   1.000
_cell.length_b   1.000
_cell.length_c   1.000
_cell.angle_alpha   90.00
_cell.angle_beta   90.00
_cell.angle_gamma   90.00
#
_symmetry.space_group_name_H-M   'P 1'
#
loop_
_entity.id
_entity.type
_entity.pdbx_description
1 polymer ?
#
loop_
_entity_poly.entity_id
_entity_poly.type
_entity_poly.pdbx_seq_one_letter_code
_entity_poly.pdbx_strand_id
1 'polypeptide(L)'
;MHSNPHEDLGAYAPPVDSLTSSFAQVKIDINASKTYSEAFDAIVAKVGEIQKEAIPRDELTVTIDLARPFTSGGLLILLWQPLNDHPWCEGTKRVVKKCHTLDALDKALRAVLNSSLVDGASVLDVEAFYNLNFKPTTEQREALQDLIFQAISMKCPNVILCMGKPFFTLSRQKLS
;
A
#
# COMPACT_ATOMS: atom_id res chain seq x y z
N MET A 1 1.98 57.87 -4.00
CA MET A 1 2.70 56.84 -4.77
C MET A 1 2.91 55.65 -3.85
N HIS A 2 2.04 54.65 -3.94
CA HIS A 2 2.14 53.39 -3.19
C HIS A 2 2.24 52.28 -4.22
N SER A 3 3.40 51.62 -4.26
CA SER A 3 3.65 50.49 -5.14
C SER A 3 3.57 49.21 -4.30
N ASN A 4 2.55 48.40 -4.56
CA ASN A 4 2.44 47.03 -4.06
C ASN A 4 3.38 46.12 -4.88
N PRO A 5 4.14 45.21 -4.25
CA PRO A 5 4.74 44.08 -4.95
C PRO A 5 3.75 42.91 -4.91
N HIS A 6 3.23 42.51 -6.06
CA HIS A 6 2.55 41.22 -6.19
C HIS A 6 3.60 40.12 -6.26
N GLU A 7 3.63 39.29 -5.23
CA GLU A 7 4.33 38.02 -5.17
C GLU A 7 3.74 37.06 -6.23
N ASP A 8 4.58 36.64 -7.16
CA ASP A 8 4.28 35.54 -8.08
C ASP A 8 4.92 34.26 -7.49
N LEU A 9 4.20 33.61 -6.58
CA LEU A 9 4.51 32.26 -6.09
C LEU A 9 4.04 31.25 -7.15
N GLY A 10 4.76 31.20 -8.27
CA GLY A 10 4.66 30.14 -9.25
C GLY A 10 5.07 28.82 -8.61
N ALA A 11 4.09 27.98 -8.26
CA ALA A 11 4.32 26.62 -7.80
C ALA A 11 5.06 25.83 -8.89
N TYR A 12 6.36 25.61 -8.69
CA TYR A 12 7.19 24.79 -9.57
C TYR A 12 6.77 23.32 -9.38
N ALA A 13 5.80 22.87 -10.17
CA ALA A 13 5.54 21.44 -10.32
C ALA A 13 6.67 20.86 -11.18
N PRO A 14 7.46 19.89 -10.69
CA PRO A 14 8.52 19.30 -11.48
C PRO A 14 7.92 18.61 -12.73
N PRO A 15 8.64 18.62 -13.87
CA PRO A 15 8.19 17.97 -15.10
C PRO A 15 7.87 16.49 -14.85
N VAL A 16 6.76 16.00 -15.40
CA VAL A 16 6.28 14.61 -15.27
C VAL A 16 7.37 13.59 -15.63
N ASP A 17 8.27 13.96 -16.56
CA ASP A 17 9.42 13.16 -16.98
C ASP A 17 10.45 12.88 -15.87
N SER A 18 10.53 13.76 -14.87
CA SER A 18 11.40 13.57 -13.70
C SER A 18 10.84 12.54 -12.72
N LEU A 19 9.52 12.44 -12.60
CA LEU A 19 8.86 11.46 -11.74
C LEU A 19 8.95 10.05 -12.32
N THR A 20 8.65 9.91 -13.62
CA THR A 20 8.74 8.62 -14.34
C THR A 20 10.16 8.05 -14.34
N SER A 21 11.18 8.91 -14.45
CA SER A 21 12.60 8.53 -14.38
C SER A 21 13.03 8.00 -13.01
N SER A 22 12.43 8.50 -11.92
CA SER A 22 12.64 8.00 -10.56
C SER A 22 12.02 6.61 -10.36
N PHE A 23 10.86 6.36 -10.96
CA PHE A 23 10.23 5.03 -10.96
C PHE A 23 10.98 4.00 -11.81
N ALA A 24 11.78 4.42 -12.80
CA ALA A 24 12.57 3.53 -13.63
C ALA A 24 13.77 2.89 -12.90
N GLN A 25 14.13 3.37 -11.70
CA GLN A 25 15.25 2.84 -10.91
C GLN A 25 14.85 1.74 -9.91
N VAL A 26 13.93 0.85 -10.29
CA VAL A 26 13.66 -0.37 -9.50
C VAL A 26 14.90 -1.27 -9.56
N LYS A 27 15.77 -1.15 -8.56
CA LYS A 27 16.83 -2.13 -8.32
C LYS A 27 16.18 -3.36 -7.71
N ILE A 28 16.13 -4.45 -8.48
CA ILE A 28 15.74 -5.76 -7.97
C ILE A 28 16.89 -6.27 -7.10
N ASP A 29 16.84 -5.95 -5.80
CA ASP A 29 17.68 -6.58 -4.79
C ASP A 29 16.98 -7.84 -4.27
N ILE A 30 17.58 -9.00 -4.54
CA ILE A 30 17.03 -10.32 -4.16
C ILE A 30 16.99 -10.49 -2.64
N ASN A 31 17.92 -9.90 -1.89
CA ASN A 31 17.91 -9.97 -0.44
C ASN A 31 16.78 -9.10 0.12
N ALA A 32 16.59 -7.90 -0.43
CA ALA A 32 15.48 -7.03 -0.03
C ALA A 32 14.11 -7.61 -0.43
N SER A 33 14.04 -8.33 -1.54
CA SER A 33 12.88 -9.12 -1.97
C SER A 33 12.50 -10.16 -0.91
N LYS A 34 13.48 -10.91 -0.42
CA LYS A 34 13.28 -11.93 0.62
C LYS A 34 12.82 -11.31 1.93
N THR A 35 13.45 -10.24 2.40
CA THR A 35 13.10 -9.61 3.68
C THR A 35 11.71 -9.00 3.67
N TYR A 36 11.27 -8.39 2.56
CA TYR A 36 9.90 -7.89 2.46
C TYR A 36 8.87 -9.02 2.41
N SER A 37 9.16 -10.12 1.70
CA SER A 37 8.30 -11.31 1.71
C SER A 37 8.17 -11.89 3.12
N GLU A 38 9.28 -12.05 3.86
CA GLU A 38 9.27 -12.55 5.24
C GLU A 38 8.49 -11.62 6.18
N ALA A 39 8.61 -10.30 6.01
CA ALA A 39 7.84 -9.33 6.78
C ALA A 39 6.34 -9.40 6.45
N PHE A 40 5.98 -9.64 5.18
CA PHE A 40 4.58 -9.86 4.79
C PHE A 40 4.02 -11.16 5.39
N ASP A 41 4.79 -12.24 5.40
CA ASP A 41 4.39 -13.51 6.03
C ASP A 41 4.14 -13.34 7.53
N ALA A 42 4.92 -12.48 8.22
CA ALA A 42 4.68 -12.15 9.62
C ALA A 42 3.33 -11.45 9.86
N ILE A 43 2.91 -10.56 8.94
CA ILE A 43 1.58 -9.91 8.98
C ILE A 43 0.49 -10.99 8.88
N VAL A 44 0.60 -11.88 7.89
CA VAL A 44 -0.36 -12.98 7.66
C VAL A 44 -0.45 -13.89 8.88
N ALA A 45 0.68 -14.28 9.46
CA ALA A 45 0.73 -15.09 10.67
C ALA A 45 0.04 -14.38 11.84
N LYS A 46 0.32 -13.09 12.04
CA LYS A 46 -0.24 -12.30 13.13
C LYS A 46 -1.76 -12.18 13.04
N VAL A 47 -2.27 -11.96 11.83
CA VAL A 47 -3.70 -11.94 11.58
C VAL A 47 -4.35 -13.27 11.93
N GLY A 48 -3.73 -14.39 11.55
CA GLY A 48 -4.21 -15.73 11.90
C GLY A 48 -4.26 -15.96 13.42
N GLU A 49 -3.26 -15.48 14.15
CA GLU A 49 -3.26 -15.51 15.63
C GLU A 49 -4.40 -14.66 16.23
N ILE A 50 -4.60 -13.45 15.70
CA ILE A 50 -5.57 -12.48 16.21
C ILE A 50 -7.01 -12.97 16.00
N GLN A 51 -7.33 -13.45 14.80
CA GLN A 51 -8.68 -13.88 14.44
C GLN A 51 -9.02 -15.28 14.96
N LYS A 52 -8.01 -16.11 15.24
CA LYS A 52 -8.17 -17.54 15.59
C LYS A 52 -8.94 -18.34 14.53
N GLU A 53 -8.95 -17.84 13.30
CA GLU A 53 -9.58 -18.43 12.13
C GLU A 53 -8.57 -18.43 10.98
N ALA A 54 -8.69 -19.41 10.08
CA ALA A 54 -7.86 -19.46 8.90
C ALA A 54 -8.32 -18.40 7.89
N ILE A 55 -7.38 -17.62 7.37
CA ILE A 55 -7.65 -16.68 6.27
C ILE A 55 -8.08 -17.49 5.04
N PRO A 56 -9.21 -17.16 4.39
CA PRO A 56 -9.63 -17.83 3.16
C PRO A 56 -8.52 -17.80 2.09
N ARG A 57 -8.29 -18.94 1.43
CA ARG A 57 -7.20 -19.09 0.47
C ARG A 57 -7.25 -18.06 -0.66
N ASP A 58 -8.44 -17.77 -1.17
CA ASP A 58 -8.61 -16.83 -2.28
C ASP A 58 -8.30 -15.40 -1.85
N GLU A 59 -8.70 -15.03 -0.62
CA GLU A 59 -8.37 -13.74 -0.04
C GLU A 59 -6.86 -13.60 0.15
N LEU A 60 -6.21 -14.60 0.75
CA LEU A 60 -4.75 -14.61 0.90
C LEU A 60 -4.04 -14.49 -0.45
N THR A 61 -4.50 -15.22 -1.47
CA THR A 61 -3.91 -15.20 -2.81
C THR A 61 -3.99 -13.81 -3.43
N VAL A 62 -5.17 -13.17 -3.39
CA VAL A 62 -5.34 -11.82 -3.94
C VAL A 62 -4.54 -10.79 -3.14
N THR A 63 -4.49 -10.89 -1.82
CA THR A 63 -3.71 -9.96 -0.99
C THR A 63 -2.21 -10.11 -1.26
N ILE A 64 -1.70 -11.33 -1.47
CA ILE A 64 -0.32 -11.56 -1.89
C ILE A 64 -0.06 -10.90 -3.25
N ASP A 65 -0.96 -11.12 -4.23
CA ASP A 65 -0.81 -10.51 -5.55
C ASP A 65 -0.79 -8.98 -5.48
N LEU A 66 -1.62 -8.38 -4.62
CA LEU A 66 -1.64 -6.93 -4.41
C LEU A 66 -0.41 -6.42 -3.65
N ALA A 67 0.15 -7.21 -2.72
CA ALA A 67 1.34 -6.83 -1.94
C ALA A 67 2.65 -6.94 -2.74
N ARG A 68 2.63 -7.67 -3.86
CA ARG A 68 3.72 -7.71 -4.85
C ARG A 68 3.89 -6.34 -5.54
N PRO A 69 4.99 -6.10 -6.28
CA PRO A 69 6.19 -6.91 -6.34
C PRO A 69 6.94 -6.95 -5.00
N PHE A 70 7.43 -8.12 -4.62
CA PHE A 70 8.35 -8.29 -3.50
C PHE A 70 9.74 -7.82 -3.91
N THR A 71 9.93 -6.51 -4.01
CA THR A 71 11.20 -5.86 -4.34
C THR A 71 11.41 -4.67 -3.41
N SER A 72 12.64 -4.17 -3.35
CA SER A 72 12.91 -2.88 -2.71
C SER A 72 12.46 -1.71 -3.58
N GLY A 73 12.12 -0.57 -2.97
CA GLY A 73 11.78 0.66 -3.66
C GLY A 73 10.38 0.65 -4.28
N GLY A 74 10.20 1.52 -5.27
CA GLY A 74 8.97 1.70 -6.01
C GLY A 74 7.88 2.44 -5.23
N LEU A 75 6.64 2.27 -5.69
CA LEU A 75 5.44 2.81 -5.06
C LEU A 75 4.85 1.78 -4.08
N LEU A 76 4.59 2.21 -2.85
CA LEU A 76 3.71 1.49 -1.94
C LEU A 76 2.43 2.32 -1.72
N ILE A 77 1.28 1.67 -1.84
CA ILE A 77 -0.03 2.23 -1.58
C ILE A 77 -0.54 1.62 -0.29
N LEU A 78 -0.81 2.47 0.70
CA LEU A 78 -1.27 2.04 2.01
C LEU A 78 -2.75 2.42 2.15
N LEU A 79 -3.61 1.42 2.13
CA LEU A 79 -5.05 1.51 2.27
C LEU A 79 -5.48 1.18 3.70
N TRP A 80 -6.73 1.50 4.03
CA TRP A 80 -7.24 1.24 5.37
C TRP A 80 -7.60 -0.24 5.55
N GLN A 81 -8.54 -0.74 4.75
CA GLN A 81 -9.04 -2.11 4.85
C GLN A 81 -9.60 -2.55 3.48
N PRO A 82 -9.64 -3.87 3.22
CA PRO A 82 -10.35 -4.39 2.06
C PRO A 82 -11.84 -4.05 2.07
N LEU A 83 -12.46 -4.02 0.89
CA LEU A 83 -13.92 -3.98 0.75
C LEU A 83 -14.55 -5.28 1.27
N ASN A 84 -15.59 -5.16 2.09
CA ASN A 84 -16.23 -6.27 2.80
C ASN A 84 -16.75 -7.40 1.89
N ASP A 85 -17.18 -7.09 0.67
CA ASP A 85 -17.76 -8.01 -0.30
C ASP A 85 -16.84 -8.23 -1.51
N HIS A 86 -15.52 -8.14 -1.30
CA HIS A 86 -14.57 -8.41 -2.36
C HIS A 86 -14.81 -9.79 -2.99
N PRO A 87 -14.84 -9.89 -4.33
CA PRO A 87 -15.03 -11.16 -5.03
C PRO A 87 -13.70 -11.93 -5.08
N TRP A 88 -13.17 -12.32 -3.91
CA TRP A 88 -11.86 -12.95 -3.76
C TRP A 88 -11.69 -14.18 -4.66
N CYS A 89 -12.71 -15.03 -4.72
CA CYS A 89 -12.74 -16.25 -5.53
C CYS A 89 -12.71 -16.01 -7.05
N GLU A 90 -12.98 -14.78 -7.50
CA GLU A 90 -12.88 -14.41 -8.92
C GLU A 90 -11.46 -13.92 -9.30
N GLY A 91 -10.55 -13.84 -8.32
CA GLY A 91 -9.15 -13.50 -8.50
C GLY A 91 -8.86 -12.00 -8.61
N THR A 92 -7.56 -11.69 -8.60
CA THR A 92 -7.01 -10.33 -8.43
C THR A 92 -7.54 -9.33 -9.46
N LYS A 93 -7.59 -9.71 -10.74
CA LYS A 93 -8.11 -8.82 -11.81
C LYS A 93 -9.55 -8.39 -11.58
N ARG A 94 -10.39 -9.30 -11.08
CA ARG A 94 -11.79 -9.00 -10.80
C ARG A 94 -11.93 -8.15 -9.55
N VAL A 95 -11.18 -8.46 -8.50
CA VAL A 95 -11.11 -7.67 -7.26
C VAL A 95 -10.72 -6.23 -7.55
N VAL A 96 -9.66 -6.01 -8.34
CA VAL A 96 -9.23 -4.67 -8.75
C VAL A 96 -10.35 -3.94 -9.51
N LYS A 97 -10.94 -4.59 -10.52
CA LYS A 97 -11.97 -3.96 -11.37
C LYS A 97 -13.28 -3.66 -10.62
N LYS A 98 -13.63 -4.45 -9.60
CA LYS A 98 -14.89 -4.30 -8.85
C LYS A 98 -14.79 -3.29 -7.71
N CYS A 99 -13.62 -3.11 -7.12
CA CYS A 99 -13.39 -2.09 -6.12
C CYS A 99 -13.08 -0.74 -6.80
N HIS A 100 -13.94 0.27 -6.62
CA HIS A 100 -13.77 1.57 -7.24
C HIS A 100 -12.42 2.22 -6.92
N THR A 101 -11.91 2.04 -5.69
CA THR A 101 -10.60 2.57 -5.29
C THR A 101 -9.47 1.88 -6.06
N LEU A 102 -9.48 0.55 -6.13
CA LEU A 102 -8.44 -0.21 -6.83
C LEU A 102 -8.50 0.00 -8.35
N ASP A 103 -9.69 0.06 -8.94
CA ASP A 103 -9.88 0.34 -10.37
C ASP A 103 -9.40 1.76 -10.73
N ALA A 104 -9.67 2.75 -9.89
CA ALA A 104 -9.16 4.10 -10.08
C ALA A 104 -7.63 4.16 -10.01
N LEU A 105 -7.03 3.45 -9.04
CA LEU A 105 -5.57 3.35 -8.92
C LEU A 105 -4.94 2.62 -10.12
N ASP A 106 -5.52 1.50 -10.58
CA ASP A 106 -5.04 0.78 -11.77
C ASP A 106 -5.09 1.67 -13.02
N LYS A 107 -6.18 2.41 -13.22
CA LYS A 107 -6.30 3.38 -14.33
C LYS A 107 -5.26 4.50 -14.24
N ALA A 108 -5.03 5.05 -13.05
CA ALA A 108 -4.04 6.09 -12.84
C ALA A 108 -2.61 5.58 -13.14
N LEU A 109 -2.26 4.40 -12.65
CA LEU A 109 -0.95 3.80 -12.91
C LEU A 109 -0.74 3.45 -14.39
N ARG A 110 -1.79 2.96 -15.08
CA ARG A 110 -1.72 2.74 -16.53
C ARG A 110 -1.49 4.04 -17.30
N ALA A 111 -2.16 5.12 -16.89
CA ALA A 111 -2.04 6.41 -17.55
C ALA A 111 -0.67 7.08 -17.33
N VAL A 112 -0.09 6.94 -16.12
CA VAL A 112 1.13 7.67 -15.73
C VAL A 112 2.40 6.85 -15.91
N LEU A 113 2.35 5.55 -15.63
CA LEU A 113 3.52 4.66 -15.61
C LEU A 113 3.46 3.54 -16.65
N ASN A 114 2.40 3.48 -17.47
CA ASN A 114 2.14 2.36 -18.39
C ASN A 114 2.21 0.98 -17.71
N SER A 115 1.81 0.92 -16.43
CA SER A 115 1.85 -0.29 -15.62
C SER A 115 0.49 -0.59 -15.00
N SER A 116 0.20 -1.86 -14.73
CA SER A 116 -0.95 -2.25 -13.92
C SER A 116 -0.68 -1.99 -12.42
N LEU A 117 -1.74 -1.99 -11.62
CA LEU A 117 -1.63 -1.91 -10.15
C LEU A 117 -0.79 -3.05 -9.58
N VAL A 118 -1.02 -4.28 -10.04
CA VAL A 118 -0.39 -5.51 -9.53
C VAL A 118 1.10 -5.59 -9.88
N ASP A 119 1.50 -4.99 -11.01
CA ASP A 119 2.88 -5.02 -11.47
C ASP A 119 3.68 -3.78 -11.04
N GLY A 120 2.99 -2.64 -10.89
CA GLY A 120 3.62 -1.33 -10.74
C GLY A 120 3.70 -0.79 -9.31
N ALA A 121 2.93 -1.34 -8.37
CA ALA A 121 2.90 -0.88 -7.00
C ALA A 121 2.58 -2.03 -6.05
N SER A 122 3.02 -1.90 -4.80
CA SER A 122 2.56 -2.78 -3.72
C SER A 122 1.44 -2.12 -2.95
N VAL A 123 0.35 -2.84 -2.73
CA VAL A 123 -0.79 -2.40 -1.94
C VAL A 123 -0.82 -3.18 -0.63
N LEU A 124 -0.86 -2.46 0.49
CA LEU A 124 -1.08 -3.03 1.82
C LEU A 124 -2.30 -2.37 2.46
N ASP A 125 -3.05 -3.14 3.23
CA ASP A 125 -4.14 -2.63 4.08
C ASP A 125 -3.66 -2.60 5.54
N VAL A 126 -3.93 -1.51 6.26
CA VAL A 126 -3.63 -1.42 7.70
C VAL A 126 -4.44 -2.39 8.54
N GLU A 127 -5.66 -2.65 8.09
CA GLU A 127 -6.62 -3.56 8.70
C GLU A 127 -6.90 -4.73 7.76
N ALA A 128 -5.82 -5.32 7.25
CA ALA A 128 -5.91 -6.48 6.37
C ALA A 128 -6.61 -7.66 7.08
N PHE A 129 -7.45 -8.36 6.31
CA PHE A 129 -8.06 -9.65 6.66
C PHE A 129 -9.05 -9.69 7.82
N TYR A 130 -9.40 -8.57 8.48
CA TYR A 130 -10.40 -8.66 9.55
C TYR A 130 -11.76 -9.07 9.00
N ASN A 131 -12.27 -10.18 9.51
CA ASN A 131 -13.65 -10.58 9.32
C ASN A 131 -14.59 -9.43 9.76
N LEU A 132 -15.67 -9.20 9.02
CA LEU A 132 -16.70 -8.20 9.31
C LEU A 132 -17.18 -8.14 10.76
N ASN A 133 -17.20 -9.29 11.44
CA ASN A 133 -17.66 -9.41 12.81
C ASN A 133 -16.52 -9.36 13.84
N PHE A 134 -15.28 -9.37 13.38
CA PHE A 134 -14.11 -9.33 14.23
C PHE A 134 -13.71 -7.89 14.52
N LYS A 135 -13.64 -7.54 15.81
CA LYS A 135 -13.15 -6.24 16.26
C LYS A 135 -11.87 -6.46 17.05
N PRO A 136 -10.68 -6.15 16.48
CA PRO A 136 -9.44 -6.26 17.22
C PRO A 136 -9.46 -5.32 18.43
N THR A 137 -8.83 -5.75 19.53
CA THR A 137 -8.49 -4.84 20.63
C THR A 137 -7.48 -3.80 20.15
N THR A 138 -7.34 -2.71 20.90
CA THR A 138 -6.31 -1.69 20.62
C THR A 138 -4.91 -2.30 20.52
N GLU A 139 -4.55 -3.18 21.46
CA GLU A 139 -3.25 -3.87 21.49
C GLU A 139 -3.04 -4.76 20.26
N GLN A 140 -4.08 -5.50 19.83
CA GLN A 140 -4.01 -6.33 18.63
C GLN A 140 -3.82 -5.48 17.36
N ARG A 141 -4.51 -4.35 17.29
CA ARG A 141 -4.39 -3.39 16.18
C ARG A 141 -2.99 -2.78 16.13
N GLU A 142 -2.46 -2.35 17.27
CA GLU A 142 -1.10 -1.79 17.36
C GLU A 142 -0.04 -2.82 16.98
N ALA A 143 -0.17 -4.07 17.44
CA ALA A 143 0.75 -5.14 17.08
C ALA A 143 0.74 -5.46 15.58
N LEU A 144 -0.44 -5.45 14.93
CA LEU A 144 -0.52 -5.61 13.48
C LEU A 144 0.10 -4.42 12.74
N GLN A 145 -0.18 -3.19 13.20
CA GLN A 145 0.37 -1.98 12.62
C GLN A 145 1.90 -1.95 12.69
N ASP A 146 2.50 -2.39 13.80
CA ASP A 146 3.96 -2.46 13.93
C ASP A 146 4.58 -3.39 12.88
N LEU A 147 3.95 -4.54 12.59
CA LEU A 147 4.40 -5.44 11.53
C LEU A 147 4.22 -4.84 10.13
N ILE A 148 3.14 -4.08 9.91
CA ILE A 148 2.92 -3.37 8.64
C ILE A 148 4.00 -2.31 8.44
N PHE A 149 4.32 -1.53 9.47
CA PHE A 149 5.42 -0.56 9.39
C PHE A 149 6.77 -1.24 9.18
N GLN A 150 7.02 -2.38 9.82
CA GLN A 150 8.21 -3.18 9.56
C GLN A 150 8.27 -3.62 8.09
N ALA A 151 7.17 -4.12 7.53
CA ALA A 151 7.11 -4.53 6.13
C ALA A 151 7.37 -3.34 5.18
N ILE A 152 6.84 -2.16 5.48
CA ILE A 152 7.13 -0.91 4.75
C ILE A 152 8.62 -0.58 4.84
N SER A 153 9.24 -0.66 6.04
CA SER A 153 10.67 -0.45 6.21
C SER A 153 11.51 -1.44 5.40
N MET A 154 11.13 -2.72 5.36
CA MET A 154 11.82 -3.75 4.58
C MET A 154 11.64 -3.56 3.07
N LYS A 155 10.45 -3.12 2.63
CA LYS A 155 10.23 -2.72 1.24
C LYS A 155 11.05 -1.50 0.87
N CYS A 156 11.28 -0.58 1.81
CA CYS A 156 12.01 0.67 1.58
C CYS A 156 11.48 1.42 0.32
N PRO A 157 10.18 1.70 0.22
CA PRO A 157 9.58 2.32 -0.97
C PRO A 157 10.13 3.73 -1.20
N ASN A 158 10.23 4.14 -2.48
CA ASN A 158 10.62 5.52 -2.82
C ASN A 158 9.49 6.50 -2.51
N VAL A 159 8.24 6.05 -2.64
CA VAL A 159 7.04 6.84 -2.39
C VAL A 159 6.01 5.97 -1.69
N ILE A 160 5.37 6.52 -0.66
CA ILE A 160 4.21 5.93 0.00
C ILE A 160 2.99 6.80 -0.28
N LEU A 161 1.96 6.22 -0.89
CA LEU A 161 0.65 6.85 -1.04
C LEU A 161 -0.28 6.33 0.06
N CYS A 162 -0.51 7.13 1.09
CA CYS A 162 -1.46 6.81 2.16
C CYS A 162 -2.87 7.26 1.79
N MET A 163 -3.84 6.34 1.75
CA MET A 163 -5.22 6.64 1.46
C MET A 163 -6.13 6.19 2.61
N GLY A 164 -6.57 7.17 3.42
CA GLY A 164 -7.48 6.94 4.53
C GLY A 164 -7.34 7.99 5.63
N LYS A 165 -8.42 8.25 6.38
CA LYS A 165 -8.44 9.23 7.47
C LYS A 165 -7.51 8.93 8.68
N PRO A 166 -7.30 7.68 9.11
CA PRO A 166 -6.54 7.43 10.36
C PRO A 166 -5.01 7.55 10.21
N PHE A 167 -4.47 7.62 8.99
CA PHE A 167 -3.01 7.72 8.76
C PHE A 167 -2.42 9.05 9.25
N PHE A 168 -3.19 10.13 9.23
CA PHE A 168 -2.74 11.45 9.69
C PHE A 168 -2.51 11.50 11.21
N THR A 169 -3.01 10.51 11.96
CA THR A 169 -2.79 10.40 13.40
C THR A 169 -1.55 9.53 13.71
N LEU A 170 -1.27 8.50 12.89
CA LEU A 170 -0.14 7.57 13.06
C LEU A 170 1.21 8.18 12.63
N SER A 171 1.23 9.06 11.63
CA SER A 171 2.46 9.62 11.06
C SER A 171 3.18 10.64 11.94
N ARG A 172 2.55 11.16 13.01
CA ARG A 172 3.21 12.08 13.96
C ARG A 172 4.12 11.40 14.99
N GLN A 173 4.09 10.08 15.13
CA GLN A 173 4.78 9.40 16.25
C GLN A 173 5.85 8.37 15.86
N LYS A 174 5.85 7.80 14.64
CA LYS A 174 6.69 6.61 14.34
C LYS A 174 7.52 6.66 13.04
N LEU A 175 7.39 7.69 12.21
CA LEU A 175 8.13 7.82 10.94
C LEU A 175 9.23 8.90 10.96
N SER A 176 9.53 9.47 12.13
CA SER A 176 10.67 10.37 12.40
C SER A 176 11.78 9.61 13.11
#